data_AF-A0A2E1HXS7-F1
#
_entry.id   AF-A0A2E1HXS7-F1
#
_cell.length_a   1.000
_cell.length_b   1.000
_cell.length_c   1.000
_cell.angle_alpha   90.00
_cell.angle_beta   90.00
_cell.angle_gamma   90.00
#
_symmetry.space_group_name_H-M   'P 1'
#
loop_
_entity.id
_entity.type
_entity.pdbx_description
1 polymer ?
#
loop_
_entity_poly.entity_id
_entity_poly.type
_entity_poly.pdbx_seq_one_letter_code
_entity_poly.pdbx_strand_id
1 'polypeptide(L)'
;MSEQIELTDPVDHSVGGIYGHLFRRGFHIGMSILPFLYYEYGEAISDAFSMTRLQFVSVMVMALVLGEAIRLKLGITIFGQRDYESKQVSALAWGAFAIGITFLVLSDYPELVWPLMISLSLGDPFIGEVRRKGYESRTVFIIGSIFISGIWLASGYLIDTPYSLAILMGPLCVAAEWPRLRWIDDNATMLLIPLCAAIMILPWL
;
A
#
# COMPACT_ATOMS: atom_id res chain seq x y z
N MET A 1 -13.39 14.93 20.21
CA MET A 1 -13.71 13.67 19.50
C MET A 1 -12.44 12.84 19.50
N SER A 2 -12.51 11.55 19.85
CA SER A 2 -11.35 10.64 19.70
C SER A 2 -10.90 10.67 18.22
N GLU A 3 -9.62 10.91 17.97
CA GLU A 3 -9.05 10.81 16.62
C GLU A 3 -8.92 9.36 16.14
N GLN A 4 -8.99 8.39 17.06
CA GLN A 4 -9.00 6.96 16.78
C GLN A 4 -10.38 6.45 16.39
N ILE A 5 -10.45 5.71 15.27
CA ILE A 5 -11.67 5.07 14.75
C ILE A 5 -11.81 3.63 15.29
N GLU A 6 -13.05 3.21 15.59
CA GLU A 6 -13.38 1.83 15.98
C GLU A 6 -13.23 0.83 14.82
N LEU A 7 -12.95 -0.43 15.15
CA LEU A 7 -12.85 -1.52 14.18
C LEU A 7 -14.26 -1.99 13.79
N THR A 8 -14.66 -1.70 12.55
CA THR A 8 -15.91 -2.18 11.95
C THR A 8 -15.61 -3.24 10.89
N ASP A 9 -16.52 -4.20 10.67
CA ASP A 9 -16.37 -5.17 9.59
C ASP A 9 -16.42 -4.47 8.22
N PRO A 10 -15.38 -4.58 7.38
CA PRO A 10 -15.38 -3.97 6.07
C PRO A 10 -16.51 -4.45 5.15
N VAL A 11 -17.00 -5.68 5.31
CA VAL A 11 -18.06 -6.22 4.44
C VAL A 11 -19.37 -5.46 4.61
N ASP A 12 -19.70 -5.07 5.83
CA ASP A 12 -20.97 -4.43 6.16
C ASP A 12 -21.06 -2.98 5.66
N HIS A 13 -19.90 -2.35 5.42
CA HIS A 13 -19.79 -0.94 5.03
C HIS A 13 -19.25 -0.71 3.63
N SER A 14 -18.86 -1.76 2.92
CA SER A 14 -18.35 -1.64 1.54
C SER A 14 -19.51 -1.61 0.55
N VAL A 15 -19.47 -0.67 -0.40
CA VAL A 15 -20.35 -0.67 -1.56
C VAL A 15 -20.11 -1.98 -2.34
N GLY A 16 -21.16 -2.80 -2.42
CA GLY A 16 -21.10 -4.14 -3.00
C GLY A 16 -20.91 -5.29 -2.00
N GLY A 17 -20.92 -5.02 -0.69
CA GLY A 17 -20.87 -6.02 0.37
C GLY A 17 -19.67 -6.97 0.24
N ILE A 18 -19.93 -8.27 0.26
CA ILE A 18 -18.89 -9.30 0.11
C ILE A 18 -18.17 -9.22 -1.24
N TYR A 19 -18.86 -8.86 -2.32
CA TYR A 19 -18.24 -8.72 -3.64
C TYR A 19 -17.34 -7.49 -3.71
N GLY A 20 -17.74 -6.39 -3.06
CA GLY A 20 -16.89 -5.20 -2.90
C GLY A 20 -15.64 -5.49 -2.10
N HIS A 21 -15.78 -6.25 -1.00
CA HIS A 21 -14.65 -6.72 -0.21
C HIS A 21 -13.69 -7.61 -1.02
N LEU A 22 -14.20 -8.61 -1.73
CA LEU A 22 -13.39 -9.49 -2.59
C LEU A 22 -12.70 -8.71 -3.71
N PHE A 23 -13.38 -7.74 -4.31
CA PHE A 23 -12.80 -6.87 -5.33
C PHE A 23 -11.63 -6.06 -4.76
N ARG A 24 -11.77 -5.45 -3.57
CA ARG A 24 -10.68 -4.74 -2.92
C ARG A 24 -9.48 -5.66 -2.65
N ARG A 25 -9.72 -6.89 -2.19
CA ARG A 25 -8.65 -7.88 -1.96
C ARG A 25 -7.96 -8.27 -3.27
N GLY A 26 -8.73 -8.51 -4.33
CA GLY A 26 -8.20 -8.76 -5.67
C GLY A 26 -7.37 -7.60 -6.19
N PHE A 27 -7.83 -6.36 -5.98
CA PHE A 27 -7.10 -5.15 -6.33
C PHE A 27 -5.75 -5.09 -5.59
N HIS A 28 -5.76 -5.29 -4.27
CA HIS A 28 -4.53 -5.34 -3.47
C HIS A 28 -3.53 -6.36 -4.01
N ILE A 29 -3.94 -7.62 -4.17
CA ILE A 29 -3.07 -8.68 -4.69
C ILE A 29 -2.56 -8.31 -6.10
N GLY A 30 -3.44 -7.75 -6.94
CA GLY A 30 -3.10 -7.28 -8.27
C GLY A 30 -2.01 -6.21 -8.29
N MET A 31 -1.91 -5.35 -7.26
CA MET A 31 -0.85 -4.34 -7.16
C MET A 31 0.57 -4.93 -7.12
N SER A 32 0.71 -6.24 -6.82
CA SER A 32 2.01 -6.92 -6.87
C SER A 32 2.66 -6.89 -8.26
N ILE A 33 1.89 -6.64 -9.32
CA ILE A 33 2.41 -6.51 -10.70
C ILE A 33 3.02 -5.13 -10.97
N LEU A 34 2.78 -4.12 -10.13
CA LEU A 34 3.20 -2.74 -10.42
C LEU A 34 4.72 -2.56 -10.53
N PRO A 35 5.56 -3.12 -9.64
CA PRO A 35 7.01 -3.08 -9.83
C PRO A 35 7.44 -3.69 -11.18
N PHE A 36 6.86 -4.84 -11.55
CA PHE A 36 7.13 -5.48 -12.82
C PHE A 36 6.80 -4.56 -14.01
N LEU A 37 5.60 -3.97 -14.01
CA LEU A 37 5.21 -3.02 -15.04
C LEU A 37 6.14 -1.80 -15.10
N TYR A 38 6.57 -1.27 -13.96
CA TYR A 38 7.44 -0.12 -13.90
C TYR A 38 8.86 -0.41 -14.42
N TYR A 39 9.45 -1.53 -14.01
CA TYR A 39 10.83 -1.86 -14.35
C TYR A 39 10.98 -2.45 -15.76
N GLU A 40 10.06 -3.34 -16.17
CA GLU A 40 10.17 -4.05 -17.47
C GLU A 40 9.46 -3.30 -18.61
N TYR A 41 8.32 -2.67 -18.32
CA TYR A 41 7.49 -2.02 -19.34
C TYR A 41 7.40 -0.51 -19.18
N GLY A 42 8.00 0.07 -18.15
CA GLY A 42 7.81 1.47 -17.79
C GLY A 42 8.28 2.42 -18.89
N GLU A 43 9.39 2.10 -19.57
CA GLU A 43 9.93 2.89 -20.67
C GLU A 43 8.98 2.88 -21.88
N ALA A 44 8.54 1.69 -22.32
CA ALA A 44 7.58 1.56 -23.41
C ALA A 44 6.24 2.29 -23.11
N ILE A 45 5.77 2.22 -21.86
CA ILE A 45 4.55 2.92 -21.43
C ILE A 45 4.77 4.43 -21.43
N SER A 46 5.89 4.93 -20.87
CA SER A 46 6.13 6.37 -20.76
C SER A 46 6.45 7.02 -22.11
N ASP A 47 7.12 6.30 -23.01
CA ASP A 47 7.46 6.76 -24.36
C ASP A 47 6.22 6.97 -25.23
N ALA A 48 5.16 6.19 -25.01
CA ALA A 48 3.86 6.41 -25.68
C ALA A 48 3.27 7.80 -25.38
N PHE A 49 3.71 8.44 -24.30
CA PHE A 49 3.33 9.81 -23.91
C PHE A 49 4.48 10.82 -24.09
N SER A 50 5.61 10.41 -24.67
CA SER A 50 6.83 11.23 -24.80
C SER A 50 7.34 11.76 -23.44
N MET A 51 7.29 10.91 -22.41
CA MET A 51 7.69 11.22 -21.04
C MET A 51 8.76 10.25 -20.55
N THR A 52 9.56 10.66 -19.58
CA THR A 52 10.37 9.71 -18.79
C THR A 52 9.47 8.91 -17.85
N ARG A 53 9.95 7.75 -17.38
CA ARG A 53 9.23 6.91 -16.39
C ARG A 53 8.77 7.70 -15.17
N LEU A 54 9.66 8.52 -14.60
CA LEU A 54 9.35 9.35 -13.42
C LEU A 54 8.34 10.46 -13.73
N GLN A 55 8.43 11.10 -14.90
CA GLN A 55 7.44 12.09 -15.33
C GLN A 55 6.06 11.46 -15.48
N PHE A 56 6.00 10.27 -16.10
CA PHE A 56 4.75 9.53 -16.25
C PHE A 56 4.13 9.20 -14.88
N VAL A 57 4.91 8.63 -13.96
CA VAL A 57 4.44 8.35 -12.58
C VAL A 57 3.98 9.64 -11.89
N SER A 58 4.73 10.73 -11.98
CA SER A 58 4.34 12.02 -11.39
C SER A 58 3.01 12.53 -11.93
N VAL A 59 2.78 12.44 -13.25
CA VAL A 59 1.52 12.83 -13.88
C VAL A 59 0.38 11.93 -13.40
N MET A 60 0.60 10.61 -13.28
CA MET A 60 -0.41 9.69 -12.74
C MET A 60 -0.78 10.01 -11.29
N VAL A 61 0.20 10.33 -10.44
CA VAL A 61 -0.05 10.75 -9.04
C VAL A 61 -0.84 12.06 -9.00
N MET A 62 -0.49 13.06 -9.81
CA MET A 62 -1.24 14.31 -9.87
C MET A 62 -2.67 14.09 -10.38
N ALA A 63 -2.85 13.26 -11.42
CA ALA A 63 -4.16 12.91 -11.94
C ALA A 63 -5.02 12.18 -10.89
N LEU A 64 -4.43 11.27 -10.13
CA LEU A 64 -5.07 10.59 -8.99
C LEU A 64 -5.56 11.59 -7.95
N VAL A 65 -4.70 12.51 -7.51
CA VAL A 65 -5.06 13.53 -6.50
C VAL A 65 -6.19 14.43 -7.00
N LEU A 66 -6.13 14.85 -8.28
CA LEU A 66 -7.20 15.65 -8.89
C LEU A 66 -8.51 14.87 -9.01
N GLY A 67 -8.45 13.61 -9.45
CA GLY A 67 -9.61 12.73 -9.54
C GLY A 67 -10.27 12.51 -8.17
N GLU A 68 -9.46 12.32 -7.14
CA GLU A 68 -9.93 12.17 -5.77
C GLU A 68 -10.58 13.45 -5.23
N ALA A 69 -10.01 14.62 -5.52
CA ALA A 69 -10.61 15.90 -5.16
C ALA A 69 -11.98 16.11 -5.84
N ILE A 70 -12.12 15.70 -7.10
CA ILE A 70 -13.40 15.71 -7.82
C ILE A 70 -14.39 14.74 -7.18
N ARG A 71 -13.97 13.50 -6.90
CA ARG A 71 -14.82 12.48 -6.24
C ARG A 71 -15.37 12.99 -4.91
N LEU A 72 -14.52 13.61 -4.09
CA LEU A 72 -14.90 14.21 -2.82
C LEU A 72 -15.87 15.39 -2.98
N LYS A 73 -15.65 16.23 -3.99
CA LYS A 73 -16.56 17.34 -4.30
C LYS A 73 -17.96 16.82 -4.69
N LEU A 74 -18.02 15.69 -5.39
CA LEU A 74 -19.28 15.04 -5.78
C LEU A 74 -19.92 14.24 -4.63
N GLY A 75 -19.17 13.92 -3.57
CA GLY A 75 -19.66 13.16 -2.43
C GLY A 75 -20.02 11.71 -2.76
N ILE A 76 -19.37 11.12 -3.75
CA ILE A 76 -19.69 9.77 -4.25
C ILE A 76 -18.69 8.72 -3.76
N THR A 77 -19.15 7.48 -3.63
CA THR A 77 -18.32 6.28 -3.47
C THR A 77 -18.38 5.45 -4.75
N ILE A 78 -17.31 4.69 -5.03
CA ILE A 78 -17.29 3.69 -6.11
C ILE A 78 -17.34 2.27 -5.55
N PHE A 79 -17.56 1.29 -6.42
CA PHE A 79 -17.61 -0.12 -6.02
C PHE A 79 -16.32 -0.54 -5.28
N GLY A 80 -16.48 -1.21 -4.13
CA GLY A 80 -15.36 -1.61 -3.25
C GLY A 80 -14.91 -0.55 -2.23
N GLN A 81 -15.37 0.71 -2.36
CA GLN A 81 -15.15 1.75 -1.34
C GLN A 81 -16.15 1.62 -0.19
N ARG A 82 -15.79 2.20 0.95
CA ARG A 82 -16.65 2.24 2.14
C ARG A 82 -17.53 3.50 2.12
N ASP A 83 -18.73 3.43 2.69
CA ASP A 83 -19.71 4.54 2.64
C ASP A 83 -19.16 5.89 3.13
N TYR A 84 -18.34 5.86 4.19
CA TYR A 84 -17.75 7.07 4.76
C TYR A 84 -16.69 7.72 3.85
N GLU A 85 -16.13 6.99 2.88
CA GLU A 85 -15.15 7.53 1.94
C GLU A 85 -15.77 8.57 1.01
N SER A 86 -17.10 8.68 0.91
CA SER A 86 -17.77 9.82 0.25
C SER A 86 -17.34 11.19 0.80
N LYS A 87 -16.83 11.26 2.04
CA LYS A 87 -16.52 12.51 2.75
C LYS A 87 -15.03 12.69 3.11
N GLN A 88 -14.18 11.71 2.79
CA GLN A 88 -12.76 11.75 3.10
C GLN A 88 -11.93 11.00 2.05
N VAL A 89 -10.64 11.32 1.98
CA VAL A 89 -9.73 10.68 1.02
C VAL A 89 -9.82 9.16 1.16
N SER A 90 -10.03 8.49 0.02
CA SER A 90 -10.27 7.05 -0.04
C SER A 90 -9.00 6.25 0.19
N ALA A 91 -9.16 5.02 0.68
CA ALA A 91 -8.08 4.04 0.82
C ALA A 91 -7.32 3.82 -0.50
N LEU A 92 -8.05 3.82 -1.62
CA LEU A 92 -7.49 3.70 -2.96
C LEU A 92 -6.58 4.88 -3.30
N ALA A 93 -7.03 6.11 -3.06
CA ALA A 93 -6.24 7.31 -3.34
C ALA A 93 -4.99 7.37 -2.44
N TRP A 94 -5.12 7.03 -1.16
CA TRP A 94 -3.99 6.95 -0.23
C TRP A 94 -2.96 5.90 -0.62
N GLY A 95 -3.40 4.69 -0.95
CA GLY A 95 -2.52 3.61 -1.42
C GLY A 95 -1.82 3.95 -2.73
N ALA A 96 -2.55 4.43 -3.73
CA ALA A 96 -1.97 4.79 -5.03
C ALA A 96 -1.01 6.00 -4.92
N PHE A 97 -1.30 6.96 -4.04
CA PHE A 97 -0.35 8.04 -3.73
C PHE A 97 0.95 7.47 -3.14
N ALA A 98 0.87 6.62 -2.11
CA ALA A 98 2.04 6.04 -1.47
C ALA A 98 2.90 5.18 -2.43
N ILE A 99 2.25 4.44 -3.33
CA ILE A 99 2.91 3.68 -4.41
C ILE A 99 3.67 4.62 -5.33
N GLY A 100 3.02 5.68 -5.80
CA GLY A 100 3.64 6.67 -6.68
C GLY A 100 4.83 7.37 -6.02
N ILE A 101 4.71 7.77 -4.76
CA ILE A 101 5.84 8.35 -4.00
C ILE A 101 7.00 7.35 -3.87
N THR A 102 6.71 6.07 -3.64
CA THR A 102 7.77 5.05 -3.57
C THR A 102 8.55 4.96 -4.87
N PHE A 103 7.88 4.91 -6.02
CA PHE A 103 8.56 4.93 -7.32
C PHE A 103 9.33 6.23 -7.55
N LEU A 104 8.76 7.39 -7.19
CA LEU A 104 9.41 8.68 -7.40
C LEU A 104 10.68 8.86 -6.58
N VAL A 105 10.80 8.18 -5.42
CA VAL A 105 11.92 8.34 -4.50
C VAL A 105 12.95 7.23 -4.62
N LEU A 106 12.52 5.98 -4.81
CA LEU A 106 13.39 4.80 -4.81
C LEU A 106 13.48 4.12 -6.19
N SER A 107 13.17 4.81 -7.29
CA SER A 107 13.19 4.20 -8.63
C SER A 107 14.47 3.45 -8.95
N ASP A 108 15.60 3.95 -8.46
CA ASP A 108 16.94 3.43 -8.77
C ASP A 108 17.33 2.27 -7.83
N TYR A 109 16.47 1.90 -6.89
CA TYR A 109 16.67 0.87 -5.87
C TYR A 109 15.55 -0.20 -5.95
N PRO A 110 15.46 -0.98 -7.04
CA PRO A 110 14.45 -2.02 -7.22
C PRO A 110 14.41 -2.99 -6.04
N GLU A 111 15.56 -3.33 -5.47
CA GLU A 111 15.72 -4.20 -4.30
C GLU A 111 15.01 -3.68 -3.05
N LEU A 112 14.65 -2.40 -2.99
CA LEU A 112 13.83 -1.81 -1.92
C LEU A 112 12.37 -1.58 -2.36
N VAL A 113 12.14 -1.19 -3.62
CA VAL A 113 10.79 -0.94 -4.15
C VAL A 113 9.94 -2.21 -4.17
N TRP A 114 10.48 -3.31 -4.69
CA TRP A 114 9.79 -4.58 -4.78
C TRP A 114 9.26 -5.09 -3.43
N PRO A 115 10.08 -5.28 -2.38
CA PRO A 115 9.58 -5.77 -1.10
C PRO A 115 8.61 -4.79 -0.44
N LEU A 116 8.77 -3.48 -0.61
CA LEU A 116 7.81 -2.48 -0.12
C LEU A 116 6.44 -2.64 -0.79
N MET A 117 6.40 -2.74 -2.12
CA MET A 117 5.15 -2.92 -2.86
C MET A 117 4.48 -4.25 -2.51
N ILE A 118 5.25 -5.35 -2.47
CA ILE A 118 4.71 -6.68 -2.14
C ILE A 118 4.20 -6.73 -0.69
N SER A 119 4.88 -6.04 0.23
CA SER A 119 4.43 -5.93 1.63
C SER A 119 3.07 -5.25 1.72
N LEU A 120 2.80 -4.19 0.95
CA LEU A 120 1.46 -3.58 0.90
C LEU A 120 0.45 -4.48 0.18
N SER A 121 0.82 -5.03 -0.97
CA SER A 121 -0.11 -5.74 -1.86
C SER A 121 -0.58 -7.07 -1.27
N LEU A 122 0.30 -7.79 -0.55
CA LEU A 122 0.00 -9.09 0.07
C LEU A 122 -0.13 -9.01 1.59
N GLY A 123 0.64 -8.14 2.25
CA GLY A 123 0.65 -8.02 3.70
C GLY A 123 -0.66 -7.46 4.24
N ASP A 124 -1.17 -6.34 3.70
CA ASP A 124 -2.46 -5.77 4.13
C ASP A 124 -3.61 -6.79 4.04
N PRO A 125 -3.87 -7.44 2.89
CA PRO A 125 -4.96 -8.39 2.81
C PRO A 125 -4.76 -9.57 3.76
N PHE A 126 -3.53 -10.07 3.90
CA PHE A 126 -3.22 -11.15 4.82
C PHE A 126 -3.52 -10.76 6.28
N ILE A 127 -2.99 -9.63 6.74
CA ILE A 127 -3.18 -9.13 8.12
C ILE A 127 -4.67 -8.86 8.39
N GLY A 128 -5.35 -8.25 7.42
CA GLY A 128 -6.79 -8.02 7.47
C GLY A 128 -7.59 -9.33 7.63
N GLU A 129 -7.25 -10.40 6.92
CA GLU A 129 -7.94 -11.69 7.05
C GLU A 129 -7.60 -12.42 8.37
N VAL A 130 -6.36 -12.32 8.87
CA VAL A 130 -6.03 -12.84 10.21
C VAL A 130 -6.86 -12.11 11.27
N ARG A 131 -7.02 -10.79 11.14
CA ARG A 131 -7.86 -10.01 12.06
C ARG A 131 -9.34 -10.37 11.97
N ARG A 132 -9.88 -10.56 10.75
CA ARG A 132 -11.29 -10.97 10.54
C ARG A 132 -11.60 -12.36 11.10
N LYS A 133 -10.60 -13.23 11.24
CA LYS A 133 -10.74 -14.54 11.93
C LYS A 133 -10.80 -14.44 13.46
N GLY A 134 -10.73 -13.24 14.04
CA GLY A 134 -10.88 -13.00 15.48
C GLY A 134 -9.61 -13.23 16.30
N TYR A 135 -8.44 -13.26 15.66
CA TYR A 135 -7.16 -13.37 16.38
C TYR A 135 -6.86 -12.09 17.18
N GLU A 136 -6.28 -12.26 18.36
CA GLU A 136 -5.86 -11.15 19.23
C GLU A 136 -4.76 -10.28 18.57
N SER A 137 -4.70 -9.00 18.95
CA SER A 137 -3.78 -8.03 18.35
C SER A 137 -2.30 -8.45 18.41
N ARG A 138 -1.87 -9.09 19.50
CA ARG A 138 -0.51 -9.61 19.63
C ARG A 138 -0.22 -10.71 18.61
N THR A 139 -1.18 -11.61 18.39
CA THR A 139 -1.04 -12.71 17.45
C THR A 139 -1.06 -12.20 16.01
N VAL A 140 -1.95 -11.26 15.69
CA VAL A 140 -1.97 -10.55 14.40
C VAL A 140 -0.62 -9.90 14.12
N PHE A 141 -0.05 -9.20 15.11
CA PHE A 141 1.26 -8.56 14.99
C PHE A 141 2.37 -9.57 14.67
N ILE A 142 2.46 -10.67 15.43
CA ILE A 142 3.50 -11.68 15.24
C ILE A 142 3.36 -12.37 13.87
N ILE A 143 2.15 -12.84 13.54
CA ILE A 143 1.91 -13.57 12.29
C ILE A 143 2.12 -12.65 11.08
N GLY A 144 1.64 -11.41 11.13
CA GLY A 144 1.87 -10.42 10.10
C GLY A 144 3.34 -10.09 9.92
N SER A 145 4.08 -9.92 11.03
CA SER A 145 5.50 -9.58 10.98
C SER A 145 6.30 -10.72 10.34
N ILE A 146 6.00 -11.97 10.71
CA ILE A 146 6.64 -13.16 10.10
C ILE A 146 6.35 -13.24 8.60
N PHE A 147 5.09 -13.01 8.20
CA PHE A 147 4.70 -13.04 6.79
C PHE A 147 5.44 -11.99 5.97
N ILE A 148 5.48 -10.74 6.46
CA ILE A 148 6.19 -9.65 5.80
C ILE A 148 7.70 -9.88 5.81
N SER A 149 8.30 -10.30 6.92
CA SER A 149 9.71 -10.70 6.94
C SER A 149 10.01 -11.78 5.89
N GLY A 150 9.10 -12.73 5.67
CA GLY A 150 9.21 -13.73 4.60
C GLY A 150 9.27 -13.11 3.20
N ILE A 151 8.47 -12.07 2.92
CA ILE A 151 8.52 -11.30 1.66
C ILE A 151 9.90 -10.67 1.47
N TRP A 152 10.44 -10.04 2.51
CA TRP A 152 11.76 -9.40 2.45
C TRP A 152 12.90 -10.42 2.29
N LEU A 153 12.83 -11.57 2.97
CA LEU A 153 13.79 -12.67 2.79
C LEU A 153 13.73 -13.25 1.36
N ALA A 154 12.53 -13.46 0.83
CA ALA A 154 12.35 -13.92 -0.55
C ALA A 154 12.90 -12.90 -1.56
N SER A 155 12.70 -11.61 -1.29
CA SER A 155 13.27 -10.53 -2.12
C SER A 155 14.80 -10.52 -2.04
N GLY A 156 15.39 -10.81 -0.87
CA GLY A 156 16.84 -10.97 -0.74
C GLY A 156 17.43 -12.10 -1.57
N TYR A 157 16.65 -13.16 -1.84
CA TYR A 157 17.06 -14.26 -2.71
C TYR A 157 16.85 -13.95 -4.20
N LEU A 158 15.78 -13.22 -4.54
CA LEU A 158 15.38 -13.01 -5.94
C LEU A 158 16.00 -11.77 -6.59
N ILE A 159 16.23 -10.70 -5.81
CA ILE A 159 16.61 -9.37 -6.30
C ILE A 159 17.61 -8.68 -5.35
N ASP A 160 18.37 -9.46 -4.58
CA ASP A 160 19.49 -8.99 -3.75
C ASP A 160 19.12 -7.93 -2.67
N THR A 161 17.86 -7.89 -2.22
CA THR A 161 17.46 -7.08 -1.05
C THR A 161 18.30 -7.46 0.19
N PRO A 162 18.87 -6.50 0.92
CA PRO A 162 19.63 -6.80 2.14
C PRO A 162 18.81 -7.56 3.19
N TYR A 163 19.25 -8.78 3.53
CA TYR A 163 18.54 -9.67 4.47
C TYR A 163 18.33 -9.06 5.85
N SER A 164 19.20 -8.14 6.29
CA SER A 164 19.06 -7.42 7.55
C SER A 164 17.75 -6.63 7.64
N LEU A 165 17.24 -6.12 6.50
CA LEU A 165 16.00 -5.36 6.45
C LEU A 165 14.78 -6.22 6.77
N ALA A 166 14.82 -7.54 6.54
CA ALA A 166 13.71 -8.43 6.87
C ALA A 166 13.36 -8.43 8.37
N ILE A 167 14.35 -8.23 9.24
CA ILE A 167 14.16 -8.17 10.70
C ILE A 167 13.42 -6.90 11.11
N LEU A 168 13.72 -5.78 10.43
CA LEU A 168 13.13 -4.49 10.74
C LEU A 168 11.76 -4.30 10.08
N MET A 169 11.67 -4.61 8.79
CA MET A 169 10.55 -4.23 7.95
C MET A 169 9.29 -5.05 8.25
N GLY A 170 9.42 -6.32 8.64
CA GLY A 170 8.29 -7.13 9.09
C GLY A 170 7.50 -6.45 10.22
N PRO A 171 8.11 -6.26 11.40
CA PRO A 171 7.49 -5.54 12.52
C PRO A 171 7.06 -4.11 12.16
N LEU A 172 7.86 -3.38 11.39
CA LEU A 172 7.57 -1.98 11.05
C LEU A 172 6.31 -1.83 10.20
N CYS A 173 6.16 -2.63 9.14
CA CYS A 173 4.98 -2.59 8.28
C CYS A 173 3.70 -2.90 9.08
N VAL A 174 3.72 -3.89 9.97
CA VAL A 174 2.53 -4.22 10.78
C VAL A 174 2.26 -3.15 11.84
N ALA A 175 3.31 -2.61 12.47
CA ALA A 175 3.16 -1.52 13.44
C ALA A 175 2.59 -0.24 12.78
N ALA A 176 2.88 -0.03 11.50
CA ALA A 176 2.38 1.11 10.73
C ALA A 176 0.85 1.08 10.52
N GLU A 177 0.16 -0.04 10.75
CA GLU A 177 -1.31 -0.10 10.78
C GLU A 177 -1.92 0.39 12.11
N TRP A 178 -1.14 0.49 13.19
CA TRP A 178 -1.69 0.85 14.51
C TRP A 178 -2.25 2.27 14.60
N PRO A 179 -1.65 3.31 13.96
CA PRO A 179 -2.22 4.63 13.92
C PRO A 179 -3.55 4.62 13.15
N ARG A 180 -4.66 4.50 13.88
CA ARG A 180 -6.01 4.61 13.31
C ARG A 180 -6.39 6.06 13.14
N LEU A 181 -5.84 6.68 12.11
CA LEU A 181 -6.04 8.09 11.82
C LEU A 181 -7.35 8.30 11.06
N ARG A 182 -8.09 9.35 11.41
CA ARG A 182 -9.35 9.65 10.74
C ARG A 182 -9.20 9.95 9.25
N TRP A 183 -8.12 10.63 8.88
CA TRP A 183 -7.95 11.21 7.56
C TRP A 183 -6.92 10.50 6.69
N ILE A 184 -6.10 9.62 7.26
CA ILE A 184 -5.05 8.88 6.58
C ILE A 184 -5.37 7.40 6.71
N ASP A 185 -5.49 6.73 5.57
CA ASP A 185 -5.78 5.30 5.52
C ASP A 185 -4.53 4.45 5.81
N ASP A 186 -4.75 3.24 6.32
CA ASP A 186 -3.70 2.30 6.68
C ASP A 186 -2.86 1.86 5.48
N ASN A 187 -3.41 1.85 4.26
CA ASN A 187 -2.63 1.61 3.04
C ASN A 187 -1.51 2.63 2.84
N ALA A 188 -1.77 3.90 3.18
CA ALA A 188 -0.73 4.93 3.09
C ALA A 188 0.31 4.75 4.19
N THR A 189 -0.11 4.51 5.44
CA THR A 189 0.86 4.39 6.55
C THR A 189 1.71 3.14 6.42
N MET A 190 1.12 2.00 6.04
CA MET A 190 1.79 0.72 5.84
C MET A 190 2.84 0.75 4.73
N LEU A 191 2.81 1.75 3.84
CA LEU A 191 3.82 1.91 2.80
C LEU A 191 4.73 3.13 3.04
N LEU A 192 4.19 4.29 3.38
CA LEU A 192 4.98 5.52 3.59
C LEU A 192 5.90 5.44 4.82
N ILE A 193 5.48 4.80 5.90
CA ILE A 193 6.33 4.67 7.10
C ILE A 193 7.53 3.74 6.82
N PRO A 194 7.34 2.53 6.26
CA PRO A 194 8.47 1.70 5.83
C PRO A 194 9.33 2.33 4.74
N LEU A 195 8.73 3.09 3.81
CA LEU A 195 9.47 3.87 2.81
C LEU A 195 10.43 4.86 3.49
N CYS A 196 9.95 5.64 4.46
CA CYS A 196 10.80 6.57 5.21
C CYS A 196 11.95 5.83 5.92
N ALA A 197 11.70 4.67 6.51
CA ALA A 197 12.75 3.86 7.11
C ALA A 197 13.77 3.36 6.07
N ALA A 198 13.31 2.91 4.91
CA ALA A 198 14.18 2.47 3.82
C ALA A 198 15.10 3.61 3.36
N ILE A 199 14.56 4.82 3.16
CA ILE A 199 15.35 6.01 2.78
C ILE A 199 16.38 6.39 3.84
N MET A 200 16.03 6.29 5.13
CA MET A 200 16.98 6.59 6.23
C MET A 200 18.10 5.56 6.32
N ILE A 201 17.84 4.31 5.96
CA ILE A 201 18.82 3.21 6.01
C ILE A 201 19.68 3.17 4.75
N LEU A 202 19.15 3.62 3.61
CA LEU A 202 19.80 3.57 2.32
C LEU A 202 21.27 4.05 2.31
N PRO A 203 21.67 5.14 2.99
CA PRO A 203 23.08 5.57 3.03
C PRO A 203 24.05 4.59 3.73
N TRP A 204 23.55 3.54 4.36
CA TRP A 204 24.30 2.56 5.15
C TRP A 204 24.28 1.16 4.54
N LEU A 205 23.61 0.99 3.40
CA LEU A 205 23.58 -0.25 2.61
C LEU A 205 24.74 -0.26 1.61
#